data_AF-A0A7K4KSV9-F1
#
_entry.id   AF-A0A7K4KSV9-F1
#
_cell.length_a   1.000
_cell.length_b   1.000
_cell.length_c   1.000
_cell.angle_alpha   90.00
_cell.angle_beta   90.00
_cell.angle_gamma   90.00
#
_symmetry.space_group_name_H-M   'P 1'
#
loop_
_entity.id
_entity.type
_entity.pdbx_description
1 polymer ?
#
loop_
_entity_poly.entity_id
_entity_poly.type
_entity_poly.pdbx_seq_one_letter_code
_entity_poly.pdbx_strand_id
1 'polypeptide(L)'
;LERQLVMQNQMRERQAAMQIAWTREFLKYFGAFFGLATVGLTAGAIKKKNPAVLLPVVPLSFIFAYQYDMGYGTMLQRMKGK
;
A
#
# COMPACT_ATOMS: atom_id res chain seq x y z
N LEU A 1 3.25 -36.23 -12.06
CA LEU A 1 3.81 -34.91 -12.43
C LEU A 1 2.73 -33.83 -12.53
N GLU A 2 1.58 -34.10 -13.14
CA GLU A 2 0.48 -33.11 -13.25
C GLU A 2 -0.05 -32.59 -11.91
N ARG A 3 -0.21 -33.45 -10.89
CA ARG A 3 -0.65 -33.02 -9.55
C ARG A 3 0.32 -32.05 -8.86
N GLN A 4 1.63 -32.21 -9.02
CA GLN A 4 2.61 -31.28 -8.43
C GLN A 4 2.59 -29.92 -9.14
N LEU A 5 2.38 -29.93 -10.46
CA LEU A 5 2.25 -28.72 -11.29
C LEU A 5 0.98 -27.93 -10.96
N VAL A 6 -0.15 -28.63 -10.78
CA VAL A 6 -1.41 -28.03 -10.31
C VAL A 6 -1.27 -27.46 -8.90
N MET A 7 -0.64 -28.19 -7.98
CA MET A 7 -0.44 -27.73 -6.61
C MET A 7 0.45 -26.48 -6.55
N GLN A 8 1.51 -26.42 -7.36
CA GLN A 8 2.39 -25.25 -7.46
C GLN A 8 1.67 -24.03 -8.08
N ASN A 9 0.83 -24.24 -9.09
CA ASN A 9 0.02 -23.17 -9.67
C ASN A 9 -1.02 -22.63 -8.67
N GLN A 10 -1.70 -23.51 -7.94
CA GLN A 10 -2.63 -23.10 -6.88
C GLN A 10 -1.94 -22.32 -5.76
N MET A 11 -0.72 -22.71 -5.38
CA MET A 11 0.06 -21.96 -4.38
C MET A 11 0.47 -20.58 -4.90
N ARG A 12 0.86 -20.45 -6.17
CA ARG A 12 1.13 -19.13 -6.79
C ARG A 12 -0.11 -18.25 -6.84
N GLU A 13 -1.24 -18.80 -7.28
CA GLU A 13 -2.50 -18.04 -7.34
C GLU A 13 -2.95 -17.58 -5.96
N ARG A 14 -2.80 -18.43 -4.94
CA ARG A 14 -3.07 -18.08 -3.53
C ARG A 14 -2.11 -17.01 -3.01
N GLN A 15 -0.82 -17.07 -3.33
CA GLN A 15 0.14 -16.03 -2.95
C GLN A 15 -0.17 -14.69 -3.61
N ALA A 16 -0.57 -14.69 -4.89
CA ALA A 16 -0.99 -13.48 -5.59
C ALA A 16 -2.28 -12.89 -5.00
N ALA A 17 -3.28 -13.73 -4.69
CA ALA A 17 -4.51 -13.31 -4.04
C ALA A 17 -4.24 -12.75 -2.62
N MET A 18 -3.33 -13.37 -1.87
CA MET A 18 -2.88 -12.90 -0.56
C MET A 18 -2.19 -11.54 -0.63
N GLN A 19 -1.31 -11.32 -1.61
CA GLN A 19 -0.70 -10.00 -1.81
C GLN A 19 -1.76 -8.92 -2.04
N ILE A 20 -2.74 -9.19 -2.91
CA ILE A 20 -3.82 -8.23 -3.21
C ILE A 20 -4.69 -7.97 -1.96
N ALA A 21 -5.04 -9.02 -1.21
CA ALA A 21 -5.80 -8.89 0.02
C ALA A 21 -5.04 -8.08 1.08
N TRP A 22 -3.74 -8.37 1.24
CA TRP A 22 -2.85 -7.66 2.17
C TRP A 22 -2.75 -6.18 1.82
N THR A 23 -2.58 -5.84 0.53
CA THR A 23 -2.50 -4.44 0.12
C THR A 23 -3.81 -3.68 0.35
N ARG A 24 -4.97 -4.32 0.16
CA ARG A 24 -6.28 -3.73 0.50
C ARG A 24 -6.42 -3.46 2.00
N GLU A 25 -5.97 -4.40 2.83
CA GLU A 25 -6.04 -4.26 4.28
C GLU A 25 -5.06 -3.20 4.79
N PHE A 26 -3.85 -3.15 4.22
CA PHE A 26 -2.87 -2.09 4.45
C PHE A 26 -3.45 -0.71 4.13
N LEU A 27 -4.08 -0.54 2.96
CA LEU A 27 -4.69 0.74 2.58
C LEU A 27 -5.78 1.19 3.55
N LYS A 28 -6.59 0.27 4.08
CA LYS A 28 -7.66 0.58 5.04
C LYS A 28 -7.11 1.14 6.35
N TYR A 29 -6.14 0.45 6.96
CA TYR A 29 -5.58 0.87 8.25
C TYR A 29 -4.57 2.00 8.10
N PHE A 30 -3.70 1.92 7.10
CA PHE A 30 -2.69 2.93 6.85
C PHE A 30 -3.31 4.23 6.33
N GLY A 31 -4.39 4.18 5.53
CA GLY A 31 -5.10 5.39 5.09
C GLY A 31 -5.70 6.17 6.28
N ALA A 32 -6.31 5.47 7.24
CA ALA A 32 -6.83 6.10 8.46
C ALA A 32 -5.69 6.70 9.32
N PHE A 33 -4.61 5.94 9.51
CA PHE A 33 -3.43 6.41 10.24
C PHE A 33 -2.78 7.62 9.55
N PHE A 34 -2.56 7.54 8.24
CA PHE A 34 -1.98 8.60 7.43
C PHE A 34 -2.87 9.85 7.45
N GLY A 35 -4.19 9.70 7.38
CA GLY A 35 -5.13 10.81 7.53
C GLY A 35 -4.99 11.51 8.89
N LEU A 36 -5.02 10.75 9.99
CA LEU A 36 -4.84 11.29 11.34
C LEU A 36 -3.45 11.93 11.54
N ALA A 37 -2.40 11.28 11.05
CA ALA A 37 -1.03 11.79 11.12
C ALA A 37 -0.88 13.08 10.30
N THR A 38 -1.44 13.15 9.10
CA THR A 38 -1.38 14.33 8.24
C THR A 38 -2.10 15.51 8.89
N VAL A 39 -3.28 15.29 9.46
CA VAL A 39 -4.02 16.34 10.19
C VAL A 39 -3.24 16.79 11.44
N GLY A 40 -2.73 15.85 12.24
CA GLY A 40 -1.95 16.15 13.43
C GLY A 40 -0.64 16.91 13.13
N LEU A 41 0.10 16.49 12.11
CA LEU A 41 1.34 17.15 11.68
C LEU A 41 1.08 18.51 11.04
N THR A 42 -0.01 18.67 10.28
CA THR A 42 -0.42 19.96 9.72
C THR A 42 -0.79 20.96 10.82
N ALA A 43 -1.59 20.53 11.81
CA ALA A 43 -1.92 21.36 12.96
C ALA A 43 -0.66 21.71 13.79
N GLY A 44 0.25 20.76 13.96
CA GLY A 44 1.54 20.97 14.63
C GLY A 44 2.46 21.93 13.87
N ALA A 45 2.52 21.86 12.55
CA ALA A 45 3.31 22.75 11.69
C ALA A 45 2.80 24.19 11.76
N ILE A 46 1.48 24.39 11.75
CA ILE A 46 0.85 25.72 11.90
C ILE A 46 1.15 26.29 13.29
N LYS A 47 0.97 25.49 14.35
CA LYS A 47 1.19 25.94 15.73
C LYS A 47 2.65 26.27 16.03
N LYS A 48 3.60 25.51 15.46
CA LYS A 48 5.04 25.70 15.66
C LYS A 48 5.68 26.64 14.64
N LYS A 49 4.91 27.15 13.65
CA LYS A 49 5.38 27.92 12.48
C LYS A 49 6.59 27.30 11.78
N ASN A 50 6.74 25.98 11.86
CA ASN A 50 7.89 25.27 11.34
C ASN A 50 7.44 24.21 10.33
N PRO A 51 7.64 24.43 9.02
CA PRO A 51 7.25 23.48 7.98
C PRO A 51 8.06 22.17 8.02
N ALA A 52 9.19 22.11 8.74
CA ALA A 52 9.98 20.88 8.91
C ALA A 52 9.23 19.78 9.68
N VAL A 53 8.13 20.11 10.38
CA VAL A 53 7.26 19.11 11.01
C VAL A 53 6.50 18.27 9.98
N LEU A 54 6.37 18.75 8.74
CA LEU A 54 5.78 17.99 7.62
C LEU A 54 6.79 17.07 6.91
N LEU A 55 8.08 17.13 7.27
CA LEU A 55 9.12 16.31 6.67
C LEU A 55 8.83 14.80 6.69
N PRO A 56 8.27 14.19 7.76
CA PRO A 56 7.87 12.77 7.73
C PRO A 56 6.65 12.48 6.84
N VAL A 57 5.86 13.48 6.45
CA VAL A 57 4.69 13.30 5.56
C VAL A 57 5.16 12.90 4.15
N VAL A 58 6.31 13.42 3.69
CA VAL A 58 6.85 13.10 2.37
C VAL A 58 7.17 11.61 2.19
N PRO A 59 8.04 10.98 3.02
CA PRO A 59 8.31 9.54 2.89
C PRO A 59 7.06 8.68 3.19
N LEU A 60 6.20 9.09 4.13
CA LEU A 60 4.94 8.38 4.40
C LEU A 60 3.99 8.41 3.20
N SER A 61 3.89 9.56 2.51
CA SER A 61 3.06 9.71 1.31
C SER A 61 3.59 8.89 0.14
N PHE A 62 4.91 8.74 0.02
CA PHE A 62 5.54 7.93 -1.01
C PHE A 62 5.23 6.44 -0.82
N ILE A 63 5.29 5.95 0.42
CA ILE A 63 4.90 4.58 0.77
C ILE A 63 3.40 4.37 0.51
N PHE A 64 2.56 5.34 0.87
CA PHE A 64 1.13 5.25 0.62
C PHE A 64 0.81 5.19 -0.88
N ALA A 65 1.42 6.05 -1.70
CA ALA A 65 1.23 6.05 -3.15
C ALA A 65 1.69 4.74 -3.79
N TYR A 66 2.83 4.20 -3.35
CA TYR A 66 3.33 2.90 -3.80
C TYR A 66 2.37 1.75 -3.46
N GLN A 67 1.88 1.71 -2.23
CA GLN A 67 0.93 0.68 -1.77
C GLN A 67 -0.45 0.84 -2.43
N TYR A 68 -0.86 2.08 -2.71
CA TYR A 68 -2.07 2.37 -3.48
C TYR A 68 -1.98 1.84 -4.91
N ASP A 69 -0.86 2.07 -5.59
CA ASP A 69 -0.62 1.53 -6.93
C ASP A 69 -0.49 -0.01 -6.93
N MET A 70 0.11 -0.61 -5.90
CA MET A 70 0.11 -2.08 -5.76
C MET A 70 -1.29 -2.66 -5.50
N GLY A 71 -2.15 -1.97 -4.75
CA GLY A 71 -3.45 -2.51 -4.31
C GLY A 71 -4.61 -2.24 -5.27
N TYR A 72 -4.58 -1.11 -5.97
CA TYR A 72 -5.60 -0.66 -6.91
C TYR A 72 -5.07 -0.39 -8.33
N GLY A 73 -3.75 -0.26 -8.49
CA GLY A 73 -3.15 0.03 -9.78
C GLY A 73 -3.16 -1.16 -10.72
N THR A 74 -3.19 -0.84 -12.01
CA THR A 74 -3.26 -1.81 -13.11
C THR A 74 -1.94 -2.55 -13.35
N MET A 75 -0.87 -2.29 -12.57
CA MET A 75 0.45 -2.92 -12.76
C MET A 75 0.43 -4.44 -12.58
N LEU A 76 -0.24 -4.96 -11.54
CA LEU A 76 -0.38 -6.41 -11.34
C LEU A 76 -1.26 -7.04 -12.44
N GLN A 77 -2.30 -6.32 -12.91
CA GLN A 77 -3.14 -6.75 -14.03
C GLN A 77 -2.41 -6.69 -15.38
N ARG A 78 -1.49 -5.73 -15.60
CA ARG A 78 -0.64 -5.61 -16.79
C ARG A 78 0.47 -6.66 -16.82
N MET A 79 1.10 -6.97 -15.69
CA MET A 79 2.05 -8.09 -15.60
C MET A 79 1.36 -9.44 -15.80
N LYS A 80 0.07 -9.56 -15.44
CA LYS A 80 -0.81 -10.66 -15.83
C LYS A 80 -1.28 -10.61 -17.30
N GLY A 81 -0.67 -9.76 -18.14
CA GLY A 81 -0.92 -9.70 -19.57
C GLY A 81 -0.49 -10.97 -20.31
N LYS A 82 -1.23 -12.06 -20.09
CA LYS A 82 -1.58 -13.22 -20.93
C LYS A 82 -2.09 -14.35 -20.04
#